data_AF-A0A8B6IZX1-F1
#
_entry.id   AF-A0A8B6IZX1-F1
#
_cell.length_a   1.000
_cell.length_b   1.000
_cell.length_c   1.000
_cell.angle_alpha   90.00
_cell.angle_beta   90.00
_cell.angle_gamma   90.00
#
_symmetry.space_group_name_H-M   'P 1'
#
loop_
_entity.id
_entity.type
_entity.pdbx_description
1 polymer ?
#
loop_
_entity_poly.entity_id
_entity_poly.type
_entity_poly.pdbx_seq_one_letter_code
_entity_poly.pdbx_strand_id
1 'polypeptide(L)'
;MSRCIANLPQQIPVKWIQEGVLFRDRIPTYKGYRRQFNQILLGAWGIESAYVDAEIIVATWRGLQRFKGIKVEFIQLSNKNIFDVLEKDLSKKLRFEDISIEAILGKYLCNNDIEIIKYLYEKDKINMELLISLISKISNKLVKQEFIKVLVLYEYVKKLFTSRLHLLFII
;
A
#
# COMPACT_ATOMS: atom_id res chain seq x y z
N MET A 1 -7.21 1.94 -19.18
CA MET A 1 -8.19 2.64 -18.32
C MET A 1 -7.99 4.15 -18.30
N SER A 2 -6.81 4.66 -17.94
CA SER A 2 -6.59 6.12 -17.78
C SER A 2 -6.96 6.94 -19.02
N ARG A 3 -6.71 6.43 -20.24
CA ARG A 3 -7.13 7.08 -21.50
C ARG A 3 -8.65 7.18 -21.66
N CYS A 4 -9.40 6.16 -21.24
CA CYS A 4 -10.87 6.18 -21.33
C CYS A 4 -11.44 7.20 -20.33
N ILE A 5 -10.95 7.19 -19.10
CA ILE A 5 -11.35 8.15 -18.07
C ILE A 5 -11.00 9.59 -18.48
N ALA A 6 -9.80 9.82 -19.04
CA ALA A 6 -9.37 11.14 -19.51
C ALA A 6 -10.22 11.70 -20.66
N ASN A 7 -10.92 10.84 -21.40
CA ASN A 7 -11.76 11.21 -22.54
C ASN A 7 -13.26 11.29 -22.18
N LEU A 8 -13.64 11.16 -20.90
CA LEU A 8 -15.03 11.25 -20.50
C LEU A 8 -15.54 12.71 -20.65
N PRO A 9 -16.80 12.89 -21.11
CA PRO A 9 -17.36 14.22 -21.37
C PRO A 9 -17.65 15.04 -20.09
N GLN A 10 -17.73 14.41 -18.93
CA GLN A 10 -17.78 15.06 -17.62
C GLN A 10 -16.56 14.64 -16.79
N GLN A 11 -15.93 15.62 -16.14
CA GLN A 11 -14.73 15.42 -15.32
C GLN A 11 -15.05 14.90 -13.91
N ILE A 12 -14.04 14.22 -13.38
CA ILE A 12 -13.84 13.74 -12.01
C ILE A 12 -14.62 14.48 -10.89
N PRO A 13 -15.11 13.75 -9.87
CA PRO A 13 -14.65 12.41 -9.48
C PRO A 13 -15.39 11.23 -10.16
N VAL A 14 -14.66 10.16 -10.46
CA VAL A 14 -15.21 8.93 -11.09
C VAL A 14 -14.76 7.69 -10.33
N LYS A 15 -15.69 6.79 -10.02
CA LYS A 15 -15.41 5.41 -9.61
C LYS A 15 -15.76 4.47 -10.76
N TRP A 16 -14.88 3.53 -11.08
CA TRP A 16 -15.04 2.67 -12.23
C TRP A 16 -14.68 1.23 -11.91
N ILE A 17 -15.44 0.29 -12.48
CA ILE A 17 -15.15 -1.15 -12.45
C ILE A 17 -14.97 -1.61 -13.89
N GLN A 18 -13.87 -2.32 -14.15
CA GLN A 18 -13.63 -2.98 -15.42
C GLN A 18 -13.42 -4.47 -15.19
N GLU A 19 -14.10 -5.29 -15.96
CA GLU A 19 -13.83 -6.73 -16.09
C GLU A 19 -13.36 -7.02 -17.51
N GLY A 20 -12.40 -7.92 -17.66
CA GLY A 20 -11.97 -8.38 -18.98
C GLY A 20 -10.82 -9.36 -18.96
N VAL A 21 -10.50 -9.87 -20.15
CA VAL A 21 -9.37 -10.76 -20.37
C VAL A 21 -8.13 -9.93 -20.67
N LEU A 22 -7.03 -10.18 -19.95
CA LEU A 22 -5.72 -9.63 -20.26
C LEU A 22 -4.82 -10.67 -20.90
N PHE A 23 -4.05 -10.21 -21.88
CA PHE A 23 -3.00 -10.97 -22.55
C PHE A 23 -1.64 -10.36 -22.21
N ARG A 24 -0.66 -11.20 -21.87
CA ARG A 24 0.72 -10.79 -21.65
C ARG A 24 1.66 -11.65 -22.48
N ASP A 25 2.41 -10.99 -23.35
CA ASP A 25 3.48 -11.62 -24.11
C ASP A 25 4.73 -11.72 -23.23
N ARG A 26 4.84 -12.83 -22.48
CA ARG A 26 6.05 -13.15 -21.71
C ARG A 26 6.38 -14.65 -21.80
N ILE A 27 7.67 -14.93 -21.73
CA ILE A 27 8.23 -16.27 -21.56
C ILE A 27 7.85 -16.75 -20.15
N PRO A 28 7.26 -17.95 -19.96
CA PRO A 28 6.88 -18.45 -18.65
C PRO A 28 8.12 -18.78 -17.83
N THR A 29 8.65 -17.79 -17.10
CA THR A 29 9.82 -17.93 -16.24
C THR A 29 9.52 -18.55 -14.87
N TYR A 30 8.23 -18.65 -14.48
CA TYR A 30 7.81 -19.20 -13.20
C TYR A 30 6.58 -20.11 -13.35
N LYS A 31 6.52 -21.20 -12.57
CA LYS A 31 5.35 -22.11 -12.53
C LYS A 31 4.08 -21.33 -12.14
N GLY A 32 2.97 -21.58 -12.83
CA GLY A 32 1.68 -20.94 -12.57
C GLY A 32 1.43 -19.63 -13.31
N TYR A 33 2.42 -19.09 -14.03
CA TYR A 33 2.23 -17.90 -14.85
C TYR A 33 1.43 -18.21 -16.12
N ARG A 34 0.37 -17.44 -16.37
CA ARG A 34 -0.49 -17.56 -17.54
C ARG A 34 -0.30 -16.37 -18.48
N ARG A 35 -0.31 -16.63 -19.79
CA ARG A 35 -0.32 -15.58 -20.84
C ARG A 35 -1.68 -14.92 -21.00
N GLN A 36 -2.73 -15.56 -20.51
CA GLN A 36 -4.11 -15.08 -20.52
C GLN A 36 -4.72 -15.24 -19.14
N PHE A 37 -5.37 -14.21 -18.62
CA PHE A 37 -6.09 -14.26 -17.35
C PHE A 37 -7.22 -13.24 -17.30
N ASN A 38 -8.29 -13.57 -16.58
CA ASN A 38 -9.38 -12.64 -16.31
C ASN A 38 -8.94 -11.67 -15.22
N GLN A 39 -9.20 -10.39 -15.42
CA GLN A 39 -8.92 -9.33 -14.47
C GLN A 39 -10.21 -8.55 -14.18
N ILE A 40 -10.45 -8.31 -12.90
CA ILE A 40 -11.37 -7.29 -12.42
C ILE A 40 -10.52 -6.17 -11.82
N LEU A 41 -10.79 -4.94 -12.21
CA LEU A 41 -10.12 -3.76 -11.69
C LEU A 41 -11.15 -2.76 -11.20
N LEU A 42 -10.97 -2.30 -9.98
CA LEU A 42 -11.73 -1.25 -9.33
C LEU A 42 -10.80 -0.04 -9.13
N GLY A 43 -11.26 1.14 -9.48
CA GLY A 43 -10.47 2.36 -9.28
C GLY A 43 -11.33 3.60 -9.07
N ALA A 44 -10.70 4.63 -8.53
CA ALA A 44 -11.25 5.97 -8.41
C ALA A 44 -10.28 7.00 -9.02
N TRP A 45 -10.82 8.02 -9.69
CA TRP A 45 -10.06 9.07 -10.35
C TRP A 45 -10.52 10.45 -9.87
N GLY A 46 -9.54 11.33 -9.67
CA GLY A 46 -9.74 12.72 -9.24
C GLY A 46 -10.37 12.88 -7.86
N ILE A 47 -10.13 11.90 -6.97
CA ILE A 47 -10.42 12.01 -5.54
C ILE A 47 -9.14 11.69 -4.77
N GLU A 48 -8.64 12.65 -4.01
CA GLU A 48 -7.57 12.43 -3.04
C GLU A 48 -8.21 12.27 -1.66
N SER A 49 -8.44 11.03 -1.23
CA SER A 49 -9.11 10.76 0.05
C SER A 49 -8.80 9.37 0.59
N ALA A 50 -8.30 9.32 1.83
CA ALA A 50 -8.09 8.06 2.56
C ALA A 50 -9.39 7.27 2.77
N TYR A 51 -10.55 7.93 2.75
CA TYR A 51 -11.85 7.25 2.79
C TYR A 51 -12.10 6.45 1.50
N VAL A 52 -11.77 7.02 0.34
CA VAL A 52 -11.91 6.33 -0.95
C VAL A 52 -10.91 5.18 -1.08
N ASP A 53 -9.68 5.36 -0.58
CA ASP A 53 -8.70 4.27 -0.49
C ASP A 53 -9.27 3.10 0.35
N ALA A 54 -9.85 3.42 1.52
CA ALA A 54 -10.46 2.41 2.39
C ALA A 54 -11.65 1.71 1.72
N GLU A 55 -12.50 2.47 1.03
CA GLU A 55 -13.64 1.95 0.29
C GLU A 55 -13.22 0.95 -0.79
N ILE A 56 -12.16 1.26 -1.57
CA ILE A 56 -11.62 0.36 -2.60
C ILE A 56 -11.10 -0.94 -1.96
N ILE A 57 -10.35 -0.84 -0.85
CA ILE A 57 -9.82 -2.00 -0.12
C ILE A 57 -10.97 -2.89 0.38
N VAL A 58 -11.98 -2.29 1.01
CA VAL A 58 -13.14 -3.01 1.57
C VAL A 58 -13.98 -3.63 0.46
N ALA A 59 -14.23 -2.91 -0.62
CA ALA A 59 -14.96 -3.44 -1.78
C ALA A 59 -14.23 -4.64 -2.40
N THR A 60 -12.90 -4.55 -2.51
CA THR A 60 -12.05 -5.65 -3.00
C THR A 60 -12.17 -6.87 -2.09
N TRP A 61 -12.05 -6.70 -0.78
CA TRP A 61 -12.23 -7.81 0.16
C TRP A 61 -13.62 -8.43 0.10
N ARG A 62 -14.68 -7.61 0.12
CA ARG A 62 -16.06 -8.10 0.01
C ARG A 62 -16.28 -8.89 -1.29
N GLY A 63 -15.68 -8.43 -2.38
CA GLY A 63 -15.66 -9.14 -3.66
C GLY A 63 -14.98 -10.50 -3.54
N LEU A 64 -13.77 -10.54 -2.96
CA LEU A 64 -13.01 -11.79 -2.74
C LEU A 64 -13.78 -12.81 -1.90
N GLN A 65 -14.52 -12.36 -0.88
CA GLN A 65 -15.36 -13.24 -0.06
C GLN A 65 -16.52 -13.90 -0.82
N ARG A 66 -16.90 -13.39 -2.01
CA ARG A 66 -17.94 -14.02 -2.84
C ARG A 66 -17.43 -15.22 -3.63
N PHE A 67 -16.12 -15.39 -3.77
CA PHE A 67 -15.54 -16.51 -4.49
C PHE A 67 -15.40 -17.74 -3.59
N LYS A 68 -15.90 -18.88 -4.06
CA LYS A 68 -15.72 -20.17 -3.36
C LYS A 68 -14.23 -20.53 -3.32
N GLY A 69 -13.75 -20.92 -2.15
CA GLY A 69 -12.36 -21.38 -1.95
C GLY A 69 -11.33 -20.27 -1.74
N ILE A 70 -11.73 -18.99 -1.71
CA ILE A 70 -10.84 -17.89 -1.34
C ILE A 70 -11.07 -17.51 0.12
N LYS A 71 -10.01 -17.59 0.93
CA LYS A 71 -9.97 -17.07 2.30
C LYS A 71 -8.90 -15.98 2.38
N VAL A 72 -9.33 -14.75 2.68
CA VAL A 72 -8.41 -13.63 2.89
C VAL A 72 -7.86 -13.72 4.31
N GLU A 73 -6.58 -14.05 4.46
CA GLU A 73 -5.92 -14.19 5.77
C GLU A 73 -5.52 -12.85 6.38
N PHE A 74 -5.11 -11.88 5.55
CA PHE A 74 -4.75 -10.53 6.00
C PHE A 74 -4.84 -9.50 4.88
N ILE A 75 -4.85 -8.22 5.25
CA ILE A 75 -4.72 -7.07 4.35
C ILE A 75 -3.48 -6.29 4.77
N GLN A 76 -2.54 -6.15 3.86
CA GLN A 76 -1.33 -5.36 4.06
C GLN A 76 -1.54 -3.93 3.57
N LEU A 77 -1.15 -2.94 4.39
CA LEU A 77 -1.19 -1.53 4.04
C LEU A 77 0.25 -0.98 4.03
N SER A 78 0.61 -0.30 2.95
CA SER A 78 1.94 0.30 2.76
C SER A 78 1.80 1.64 2.06
N ASN A 79 2.67 2.60 2.40
CA ASN A 79 2.72 3.90 1.73
C ASN A 79 4.14 4.17 1.23
N LYS A 80 4.32 4.14 -0.11
CA LYS A 80 5.62 4.41 -0.74
C LYS A 80 6.17 5.80 -0.40
N ASN A 81 5.29 6.76 -0.10
CA ASN A 81 5.67 8.13 0.16
C ASN A 81 6.40 8.29 1.49
N ILE A 82 6.35 7.30 2.39
CA ILE A 82 7.06 7.34 3.69
C ILE A 82 8.52 7.76 3.53
N PHE A 83 9.20 7.30 2.47
CA PHE A 83 10.57 7.71 2.16
C PHE A 83 10.68 8.62 0.96
N ASP A 84 9.75 8.54 0.00
CA ASP A 84 9.82 9.39 -1.19
C ASP A 84 9.60 10.88 -0.86
N VAL A 85 9.07 11.22 0.33
CA VAL A 85 9.03 12.60 0.84
C VAL A 85 10.40 13.19 1.17
N LEU A 86 11.44 12.35 1.35
CA LEU A 86 12.81 12.79 1.63
C LEU A 86 13.62 12.95 0.35
N GLU A 87 13.51 11.98 -0.56
CA GLU A 87 14.10 12.02 -1.90
C GLU A 87 13.24 11.17 -2.83
N LYS A 88 13.04 11.63 -4.06
CA LYS A 88 12.28 10.87 -5.07
C LYS A 88 12.89 9.48 -5.26
N ASP A 89 12.02 8.47 -5.32
CA ASP A 89 12.37 7.05 -5.51
C ASP A 89 13.23 6.44 -4.37
N LEU A 90 13.30 7.06 -3.19
CA LEU A 90 14.06 6.54 -2.05
C LEU A 90 13.48 5.20 -1.54
N SER A 91 12.16 5.04 -1.57
CA SER A 91 11.50 3.76 -1.27
C SER A 91 11.96 2.64 -2.19
N LYS A 92 12.21 2.95 -3.46
CA LYS A 92 12.73 2.00 -4.45
C LYS A 92 14.18 1.61 -4.13
N LYS A 93 15.02 2.57 -3.75
CA LYS A 93 16.42 2.29 -3.35
C LYS A 93 16.46 1.33 -2.17
N LEU A 94 15.70 1.62 -1.11
CA LEU A 94 15.61 0.77 0.08
C LEU A 94 15.13 -0.65 -0.19
N ARG A 95 14.33 -0.85 -1.25
CA ARG A 95 13.73 -2.14 -1.56
C ARG A 95 14.58 -3.02 -2.49
N PHE A 96 15.31 -2.40 -3.42
CA PHE A 96 15.93 -3.11 -4.53
C PHE A 96 17.45 -2.97 -4.56
N GLU A 97 18.04 -2.03 -3.82
CA GLU A 97 19.48 -1.89 -3.71
C GLU A 97 19.97 -2.69 -2.50
N ASP A 98 21.06 -3.43 -2.68
CA ASP A 98 21.74 -4.17 -1.60
C ASP A 98 22.63 -3.22 -0.80
N ILE A 99 22.00 -2.20 -0.19
CA ILE A 99 22.64 -1.15 0.59
C ILE A 99 21.90 -1.05 1.93
N SER A 100 22.63 -0.87 3.04
CA SER A 100 22.01 -0.81 4.36
C SER A 100 21.08 0.40 4.52
N ILE A 101 20.05 0.23 5.38
CA ILE A 101 19.08 1.30 5.69
C ILE A 101 19.79 2.54 6.22
N GLU A 102 20.83 2.37 7.04
CA GLU A 102 21.63 3.45 7.60
C GLU A 102 22.40 4.22 6.52
N ALA A 103 22.97 3.51 5.54
CA ALA A 103 23.70 4.15 4.46
C ALA A 103 22.77 4.97 3.56
N ILE A 104 21.53 4.51 3.35
CA ILE A 104 20.53 5.23 2.57
C ILE A 104 19.92 6.39 3.36
N LEU A 105 19.50 6.16 4.60
CA LEU A 105 18.72 7.11 5.40
C LEU A 105 19.56 8.05 6.28
N GLY A 106 20.82 7.73 6.53
CA GLY A 106 21.73 8.47 7.43
C GLY A 106 21.94 9.93 7.06
N LYS A 107 21.76 10.29 5.77
CA LYS A 107 21.84 11.68 5.31
C LYS A 107 20.54 12.49 5.49
N TYR A 108 19.45 11.85 5.89
CA TYR A 108 18.13 12.51 6.06
C TYR A 108 17.55 12.40 7.46
N LEU A 109 17.89 11.34 8.19
CA LEU A 109 17.27 10.99 9.46
C LEU A 109 18.32 10.90 10.57
N CYS A 110 17.91 11.23 11.79
CA CYS A 110 18.76 11.01 12.96
C CYS A 110 18.81 9.51 13.30
N ASN A 111 19.84 9.11 14.03
CA ASN A 111 20.03 7.71 14.43
C ASN A 111 18.80 7.11 15.14
N ASN A 112 18.12 7.90 15.98
CA ASN A 112 16.91 7.42 16.67
C ASN A 112 15.78 7.06 15.68
N ASP A 113 15.54 7.90 14.67
CA ASP A 113 14.51 7.63 13.65
C ASP A 113 14.90 6.41 12.80
N ILE A 114 16.18 6.27 12.47
CA ILE A 114 16.72 5.12 11.73
C ILE A 114 16.54 3.82 12.50
N GLU A 115 16.85 3.80 13.79
CA GLU A 115 16.67 2.62 14.64
C GLU A 115 15.19 2.22 14.76
N ILE A 116 14.28 3.20 14.87
CA ILE A 116 12.84 2.94 14.81
C ILE A 116 12.46 2.31 13.46
N ILE A 117 12.94 2.86 12.35
CA ILE A 117 12.62 2.35 11.01
C ILE A 117 13.17 0.94 10.82
N LYS A 118 14.42 0.66 11.20
CA LYS A 118 15.00 -0.68 11.14
C LYS A 118 14.18 -1.68 11.94
N TYR A 119 13.81 -1.31 13.16
CA TYR A 119 12.94 -2.14 13.99
C TYR A 119 11.61 -2.44 13.27
N LEU A 120 10.99 -1.45 12.62
CA LEU A 120 9.76 -1.66 11.86
C LEU A 120 9.97 -2.57 10.64
N TYR A 121 11.13 -2.48 9.99
CA TYR A 121 11.51 -3.30 8.82
C TYR A 121 11.72 -4.78 9.15
N GLU A 122 12.30 -5.08 10.31
CA GLU A 122 12.59 -6.45 10.74
C GLU A 122 11.35 -7.21 11.23
N LYS A 123 10.20 -6.53 11.38
CA LYS A 123 8.98 -7.15 11.91
C LYS A 123 8.06 -7.61 10.79
N ASP A 124 7.84 -8.92 10.74
CA ASP A 124 6.78 -9.52 9.93
C ASP A 124 5.39 -9.04 10.34
N LYS A 125 5.15 -8.80 11.65
CA LYS A 125 3.85 -8.31 12.15
C LYS A 125 4.10 -7.37 13.32
N ILE A 126 3.32 -6.29 13.37
CA ILE A 126 3.40 -5.34 14.48
C ILE A 126 2.02 -5.10 15.11
N ASN A 127 1.99 -5.02 16.44
CA ASN A 127 0.80 -4.57 17.17
C ASN A 127 0.59 -3.07 16.91
N MET A 128 -0.66 -2.67 16.71
CA MET A 128 -1.06 -1.26 16.55
C MET A 128 -0.58 -0.32 17.65
N GLU A 129 -0.69 -0.71 18.92
CA GLU A 129 -0.28 0.13 20.04
C GLU A 129 1.23 0.39 19.99
N LEU A 130 2.00 -0.66 19.70
CA LEU A 130 3.44 -0.56 19.52
C LEU A 130 3.79 0.30 18.30
N LEU A 131 3.10 0.11 17.17
CA LEU A 131 3.30 0.89 15.96
C LEU A 131 3.04 2.38 16.21
N ILE A 132 1.93 2.74 16.86
CA ILE A 132 1.60 4.11 17.23
C ILE A 132 2.67 4.68 18.16
N SER A 133 3.11 3.90 19.15
CA SER A 133 4.18 4.29 20.08
C SER A 133 5.47 4.61 19.33
N LEU A 134 5.89 3.76 18.39
CA LEU A 134 7.11 3.96 17.59
C LEU A 134 7.00 5.16 16.66
N ILE A 135 5.89 5.29 15.91
CA ILE A 135 5.64 6.45 15.03
C ILE A 135 5.64 7.75 15.83
N SER A 136 5.12 7.74 17.07
CA SER A 136 5.10 8.95 17.90
C SER A 136 6.50 9.45 18.26
N LYS A 137 7.50 8.56 18.31
CA LYS A 137 8.91 8.85 18.59
C LYS A 137 9.72 9.28 17.37
N ILE A 138 9.18 9.14 16.15
CA ILE A 138 9.84 9.65 14.94
C ILE A 138 9.88 11.18 15.01
N SER A 139 11.07 11.74 14.85
CA SER A 139 11.34 13.18 14.93
C SER A 139 11.08 13.86 13.59
N ASN A 140 11.41 13.20 12.48
CA ASN A 140 11.19 13.74 11.13
C ASN A 140 9.68 13.87 10.85
N LYS A 141 9.23 15.13 10.73
CA LYS A 141 7.80 15.46 10.55
C LYS A 141 7.22 14.92 9.25
N LEU A 142 7.97 14.97 8.15
CA LEU A 142 7.49 14.54 6.83
C LEU A 142 7.25 13.03 6.81
N VAL A 143 8.25 12.27 7.25
CA VAL A 143 8.14 10.80 7.39
C VAL A 143 6.99 10.44 8.31
N LYS A 144 6.90 11.07 9.48
CA LYS A 144 5.84 10.83 10.46
C LYS A 144 4.44 11.10 9.90
N GLN A 145 4.26 12.15 9.09
CA GLN A 145 2.98 12.45 8.44
C GLN A 145 2.54 11.34 7.48
N GLU A 146 3.47 10.77 6.71
CA GLU A 146 3.17 9.66 5.80
C GLU A 146 2.81 8.36 6.54
N PHE A 147 3.44 8.12 7.69
CA PHE A 147 3.02 7.06 8.62
C PHE A 147 1.60 7.29 9.17
N ILE A 148 1.27 8.53 9.55
CA ILE A 148 -0.07 8.88 10.05
C ILE A 148 -1.13 8.61 8.98
N LYS A 149 -0.86 8.87 7.70
CA LYS A 149 -1.80 8.54 6.61
C LYS A 149 -2.14 7.05 6.57
N VAL A 150 -1.16 6.17 6.79
CA VAL A 150 -1.38 4.71 6.88
C VAL A 150 -2.25 4.37 8.10
N LEU A 151 -2.02 5.00 9.25
CA LEU A 151 -2.84 4.80 10.45
C LEU A 151 -4.29 5.26 10.24
N VAL A 152 -4.50 6.40 9.57
CA VAL A 152 -5.84 6.90 9.23
C VAL A 152 -6.56 5.92 8.30
N LEU A 153 -5.88 5.43 7.27
CA LEU A 153 -6.43 4.42 6.36
C LEU A 153 -6.77 3.12 7.11
N TYR A 154 -5.90 2.68 8.00
CA TYR A 154 -6.13 1.51 8.86
C TYR A 154 -7.43 1.67 9.66
N GLU A 155 -7.65 2.80 10.30
CA GLU A 155 -8.87 3.04 11.10
C GLU A 155 -10.15 3.01 10.24
N TYR A 156 -10.12 3.53 9.02
CA TYR A 156 -11.25 3.40 8.09
C TYR A 156 -11.50 1.97 7.67
N VAL A 157 -10.45 1.24 7.27
CA VAL A 157 -10.57 -0.16 6.85
C VAL A 157 -11.08 -1.01 8.01
N LYS A 158 -10.49 -0.88 9.21
CA LYS A 158 -10.86 -1.62 10.42
C LYS A 158 -12.34 -1.46 10.76
N LYS A 159 -12.91 -0.25 10.70
CA LYS A 159 -14.33 0.00 10.99
C LYS A 159 -15.28 -0.74 10.04
N LEU A 160 -14.82 -1.01 8.82
CA LEU A 160 -15.61 -1.63 7.76
C LEU A 160 -15.36 -3.14 7.63
N PHE A 161 -14.49 -3.70 8.49
CA PHE A 161 -13.96 -5.05 8.41
C PHE A 161 -14.24 -5.86 9.69
N THR A 162 -14.83 -7.04 9.58
CA THR A 162 -15.16 -7.92 10.72
C THR A 162 -14.16 -9.05 10.97
N SER A 163 -13.12 -9.18 10.13
CA SER A 163 -12.07 -10.22 10.23
C SER A 163 -10.73 -9.65 10.75
N ARG A 164 -9.74 -10.48 11.09
CA ARG A 164 -8.43 -9.99 11.58
C ARG A 164 -7.71 -9.17 10.51
N LEU A 165 -7.33 -7.93 10.83
CA LEU A 165 -6.46 -7.09 10.03
C LEU A 165 -5.03 -7.19 10.57
N HIS A 166 -4.05 -7.48 9.72
CA HIS A 166 -2.63 -7.48 10.08
C HIS A 166 -1.90 -6.43 9.26
N LEU A 167 -1.34 -5.41 9.91
CA LEU A 167 -0.40 -4.50 9.26
C LEU A 167 0.95 -5.21 9.11
N LEU A 168 1.30 -5.50 7.86
CA LEU A 168 2.69 -5.70 7.48
C LEU A 168 3.25 -4.37 7.00
N PHE A 169 4.39 -3.97 7.55
CA PHE A 169 5.23 -2.99 6.89
C PHE A 169 6.04 -3.71 5.82
N ILE A 170 5.62 -3.58 4.56
CA ILE A 170 6.55 -3.77 3.44
C ILE A 170 6.49 -2.50 2.62
N ILE A 171 7.64 -1.86 2.46
CA ILE A 171 7.86 -0.79 1.48
C ILE A 171 8.50 -1.45 0.25
#